data_AF-A0A2N8KQJ1-F1
#
_entry.id   AF-A0A2N8KQJ1-F1
#
_cell.length_a   1.000
_cell.length_b   1.000
_cell.length_c   1.000
_cell.angle_alpha   90.00
_cell.angle_beta   90.00
_cell.angle_gamma   90.00
#
_symmetry.space_group_name_H-M   'P 1'
#
loop_
_entity.id
_entity.type
_entity.pdbx_description
1 polymer ?
#
loop_
_entity_poly.entity_id
_entity_poly.type
_entity_poly.pdbx_seq_one_letter_code
_entity_poly.pdbx_strand_id
1 'polypeptide(L)' 'MDELIHKAGQEAARHGVPLSACPYMKAINMPGHTGESPSKWRAKLTSWEDGWRRETQARLADLKRRQQQQLSD' A
#
# COMPACT_ATOMS: atom_id res chain seq x y z
N MET A 1 3.08 -9.87 10.58
CA MET A 1 3.00 -9.03 9.37
C MET A 1 3.26 -9.93 8.18
N ASP A 2 2.40 -9.94 7.17
CA ASP A 2 2.60 -10.76 5.98
C ASP A 2 3.49 -9.99 4.98
N GLU A 3 4.75 -10.41 4.86
CA GLU A 3 5.78 -9.68 4.11
C GLU A 3 5.49 -9.61 2.61
N LEU A 4 4.89 -10.65 2.03
CA LEU A 4 4.52 -10.66 0.62
C LEU A 4 3.39 -9.66 0.34
N ILE A 5 2.42 -9.59 1.23
CA ILE A 5 1.29 -8.65 1.13
C ILE A 5 1.77 -7.21 1.34
N HIS A 6 2.71 -7.02 2.27
CA HIS A 6 3.35 -5.74 2.49
C HIS A 6 4.11 -5.26 1.24
N LYS A 7 4.93 -6.14 0.65
CA LYS A 7 5.67 -5.85 -0.58
C LYS A 7 4.75 -5.54 -1.75
N ALA A 8 3.64 -6.26 -1.90
CA ALA A 8 2.63 -5.97 -2.93
C ALA A 8 2.02 -4.57 -2.75
N GLY A 9 1.84 -4.11 -1.51
CA GLY A 9 1.42 -2.74 -1.22
C GLY A 9 2.45 -1.69 -1.65
N GLN A 10 3.73 -1.95 -1.38
CA GLN A 10 4.83 -1.09 -1.84
C GLN A 10 4.89 -1.01 -3.37
N GLU A 11 4.83 -2.15 -4.05
CA GLU A 11 4.85 -2.20 -5.52
C GLU A 11 3.66 -1.44 -6.13
N ALA A 12 2.46 -1.59 -5.57
CA ALA A 12 1.29 -0.82 -6.00
C ALA A 12 1.53 0.70 -5.90
N ALA A 13 2.10 1.17 -4.78
CA ALA A 13 2.45 2.58 -4.61
C ALA A 13 3.51 3.05 -5.61
N ARG A 14 4.53 2.22 -5.91
CA ARG A 14 5.56 2.54 -6.93
C ARG A 14 4.95 2.76 -8.30
N HIS A 15 3.95 1.95 -8.65
CA HIS A 15 3.24 2.05 -9.93
C HIS A 15 2.14 3.13 -9.94
N GLY A 16 1.96 3.90 -8.87
CA GLY A 16 0.96 4.97 -8.80
C GLY A 16 -0.47 4.47 -8.63
N VAL A 17 -0.65 3.21 -8.21
CA VAL A 17 -1.97 2.65 -7.92
C VAL A 17 -2.57 3.36 -6.70
N PRO A 18 -3.81 3.86 -6.76
CA PRO A 18 -4.43 4.53 -5.62
C PRO A 18 -4.75 3.53 -4.50
N LEU A 19 -4.76 4.01 -3.24
CA LEU A 19 -5.13 3.19 -2.07
C LEU A 19 -6.52 2.52 -2.22
N SER A 20 -7.48 3.18 -2.88
CA SER A 20 -8.81 2.64 -3.16
C SER A 20 -8.82 1.43 -4.10
N ALA A 21 -7.74 1.18 -4.84
CA ALA A 21 -7.59 0.00 -5.69
C ALA A 21 -7.02 -1.21 -4.93
N CYS A 22 -6.93 -1.14 -3.59
CA CYS A 22 -6.53 -2.26 -2.74
C CYS A 22 -7.30 -3.54 -3.10
N PRO A 23 -6.63 -4.66 -3.39
CA PRO A 23 -7.31 -5.89 -3.80
C PRO A 23 -8.22 -6.43 -2.69
N TYR A 24 -7.87 -6.27 -1.41
CA TYR A 24 -8.64 -6.77 -0.27
C TYR A 24 -9.95 -6.01 -0.03
N MET A 25 -10.11 -4.81 -0.61
CA MET A 25 -11.36 -4.06 -0.58
C MET A 25 -12.36 -4.51 -1.67
N LYS A 26 -11.93 -5.35 -2.63
CA LYS A 26 -12.83 -5.89 -3.66
C LYS A 26 -13.73 -6.97 -3.05
N ALA A 27 -14.99 -7.00 -3.46
CA ALA A 27 -16.00 -7.95 -2.96
C ALA A 27 -15.50 -9.41 -3.00
N ILE A 28 -14.88 -9.84 -4.10
CA ILE A 28 -14.35 -11.20 -4.27
C ILE A 28 -13.30 -11.61 -3.20
N ASN A 29 -12.62 -10.63 -2.60
CA ASN A 29 -11.62 -10.85 -1.56
C ASN A 29 -12.14 -10.57 -0.15
N MET A 30 -13.42 -10.24 0.02
CA MET A 30 -14.01 -10.04 1.34
C MET A 30 -14.30 -11.37 2.04
N PRO A 31 -14.30 -11.42 3.39
CA PRO A 31 -14.55 -12.64 4.15
C PRO A 31 -15.83 -13.40 3.78
N GLY A 32 -16.90 -12.68 3.43
CA GLY A 32 -18.17 -13.28 3.03
C GLY A 32 -18.09 -14.06 1.70
N HIS A 33 -17.10 -13.79 0.86
CA HIS A 33 -16.88 -14.48 -0.42
C HIS A 33 -15.76 -15.52 -0.34
N THR A 34 -14.69 -15.25 0.42
CA THR A 34 -13.53 -16.16 0.52
C THR A 34 -13.70 -17.22 1.60
N GLY A 35 -14.65 -17.05 2.52
CA GLY A 35 -14.82 -17.91 3.70
C GLY A 35 -13.70 -17.75 4.73
N GLU A 36 -12.78 -16.79 4.56
CA GLU A 36 -11.72 -16.56 5.53
C GLU A 36 -12.22 -15.83 6.77
N SER A 37 -11.48 -15.93 7.88
CA SER A 37 -11.87 -15.20 9.10
C SER A 37 -11.71 -13.68 8.89
N PRO A 38 -12.64 -12.85 9.41
CA PRO A 38 -12.53 -11.39 9.32
C PRO A 38 -11.22 -10.84 9.91
N SER A 39 -10.67 -11.49 10.95
CA SER A 39 -9.38 -11.12 11.54
C SER A 39 -8.21 -11.35 10.59
N LYS A 40 -8.19 -12.49 9.88
CA LYS A 40 -7.16 -12.79 8.88
C LYS A 40 -7.23 -11.82 7.71
N TRP A 41 -8.42 -11.57 7.18
CA TRP A 41 -8.63 -10.58 6.13
C TRP A 41 -8.17 -9.18 6.54
N ARG A 42 -8.55 -8.72 7.74
CA ARG A 42 -8.08 -7.43 8.28
C ARG A 42 -6.56 -7.36 8.36
N ALA A 43 -5.90 -8.41 8.82
CA ALA A 43 -4.44 -8.45 8.90
C ALA A 43 -3.76 -8.32 7.52
N LYS A 44 -4.34 -8.91 6.47
CA LYS A 44 -3.89 -8.76 5.09
C LYS A 44 -4.09 -7.32 4.58
N LEU A 45 -5.29 -6.77 4.78
CA LEU A 45 -5.61 -5.40 4.41
C LEU A 45 -4.64 -4.41 5.07
N THR A 46 -4.43 -4.51 6.39
CA THR A 46 -3.49 -3.67 7.12
C THR A 46 -2.06 -3.83 6.61
N SER A 47 -1.60 -5.06 6.37
CA SER A 47 -0.23 -5.30 5.87
C SER A 47 -0.01 -4.63 4.50
N TRP A 48 -1.01 -4.69 3.62
CA TRP A 48 -0.96 -4.07 2.28
C TRP A 48 -0.99 -2.54 2.37
N GLU A 49 -1.90 -1.97 3.16
CA GLU A 49 -2.00 -0.52 3.36
C GLU A 49 -0.71 0.06 3.95
N ASP A 50 -0.10 -0.64 4.91
CA ASP A 50 1.16 -0.22 5.52
C ASP A 50 2.30 -0.17 4.49
N GLY A 51 2.38 -1.17 3.60
CA GLY A 51 3.37 -1.18 2.51
C GLY A 51 3.17 -0.01 1.56
N TRP A 52 1.92 0.21 1.14
CA TRP A 52 1.54 1.30 0.26
C TRP A 52 1.85 2.69 0.86
N ARG A 53 1.51 2.89 2.14
CA ARG A 53 1.75 4.16 2.84
C ARG A 53 3.23 4.46 2.98
N ARG A 54 4.04 3.47 3.38
CA ARG A 54 5.50 3.63 3.53
C ARG A 54 6.17 4.04 2.23
N GLU A 55 5.84 3.37 1.15
CA GLU A 55 6.42 3.70 -0.16
C GLU A 55 5.93 5.06 -0.67
N THR A 56 4.65 5.38 -0.48
CA THR A 56 4.10 6.70 -0.85
C THR A 56 4.81 7.83 -0.09
N GLN A 57 5.01 7.66 1.22
CA GLN A 57 5.76 8.62 2.04
C GLN A 57 7.21 8.76 1.58
N ALA A 58 7.89 7.63 1.29
CA ALA A 58 9.26 7.65 0.78
C ALA A 58 9.36 8.41 -0.56
N ARG A 59 8.43 8.17 -1.48
CA ARG A 59 8.36 8.89 -2.77
C ARG A 59 8.12 10.38 -2.60
N LEU A 60 7.19 10.77 -1.74
CA LEU A 60 6.90 12.18 -1.46
C LEU A 60 8.10 12.88 -0.81
N ALA A 61 8.79 12.22 0.11
CA ALA A 61 10.01 12.73 0.71
C ALA A 61 11.12 12.92 -0.34
N ASP A 62 11.28 11.96 -1.26
CA ASP A 62 12.29 12.05 -2.32
C ASP A 62 12.00 13.18 -3.31
N LEU A 63 10.73 13.35 -3.71
CA LEU A 63 10.30 14.48 -4.53
C LEU A 63 10.57 15.82 -3.85
N LYS A 64 10.25 15.93 -2.55
CA LYS A 64 10.52 17.14 -1.77
C LYS A 64 12.02 17.46 -1.70
N ARG A 65 12.87 16.44 -1.51
CA ARG A 65 14.35 16.62 -1.52
C ARG A 65 14.85 17.14 -2.86
N ARG A 66 14.40 16.55 -3.98
CA ARG A 66 14.78 16.99 -5.33
C ARG A 66 14.36 18.42 -5.60
N GLN A 67 13.16 18.81 -5.18
CA GLN A 67 12.66 20.18 -5.32
C GLN A 67 13.52 21.18 -4.52
N GLN A 68 13.94 20.82 -3.31
CA GLN A 68 14.80 21.67 -2.48
C GLN A 68 16.20 21.86 -3.09
N GLN A 69 16.77 20.82 -3.69
CA GLN A 69 18.06 20.90 -4.39
C GLN A 69 17.98 21.86 -5.58
N GLN A 70 16.94 21.75 -6.41
CA GLN A 70 16.73 22.62 -7.58
C GLN A 70 16.50 24.11 -7.25
N LEU A 71 16.04 24.42 -6.02
CA LEU A 71 15.83 25.80 -5.56
C LEU A 71 17.09 26.42 -4.93
N SER A 72 18.12 25.62 -4.68
CA SER A 72 19.35 26.03 -4.00
C SER A 72 20.54 26.22 -4.95
N ASP A 73 20.38 25.81 -6.21
CA ASP A 73 21.30 26.02 -7.34
C ASP A 73 20.91 27.26 -8.17
#